data_AF-X1BXV2-F1
#
_entry.id   AF-X1BXV2-F1
#
_cell.length_a   1.000
_cell.length_b   1.000
_cell.length_c   1.000
_cell.angle_alpha   90.00
_cell.angle_beta   90.00
_cell.angle_gamma   90.00
#
_symmetry.space_group_name_H-M   'P 1'
#
loop_
_entity.id
_entity.type
_entity.pdbx_description
1 polymer ?
#
loop_
_entity_poly.entity_id
_entity_poly.type
_entity_poly.pdbx_seq_one_letter_code
_entity_poly.pdbx_strand_id
1 'polypeptide(L)' 'MVEQVEIDVYLTKEEIANLDYLVEKGIYLNRGEYIREGLRALFRHHGLEPFCNPFADKPESSG' A
#
# COMPACT_ATOMS: atom_id res chain seq x y z
N MET A 1 7.31 6.20 16.26
CA MET A 1 6.65 4.91 16.56
C MET A 1 5.68 4.65 15.44
N VAL A 2 5.84 3.56 14.69
CA VAL A 2 4.93 3.19 13.60
C VAL A 2 4.00 2.12 14.15
N GLU A 3 2.70 2.33 14.04
CA GLU A 3 1.68 1.37 14.43
C GLU A 3 1.08 0.75 13.16
N GLN A 4 0.91 -0.57 13.17
CA GLN A 4 0.22 -1.26 12.09
C GLN A 4 -1.25 -1.36 12.44
N VAL A 5 -2.10 -0.81 11.58
CA VAL A 5 -3.56 -0.87 11.70
C VAL A 5 -4.10 -1.83 10.64
N GLU A 6 -4.97 -2.75 11.07
CA GLU A 6 -5.74 -3.62 10.18
C GLU A 6 -7.05 -2.93 9.82
N ILE A 7 -7.39 -2.94 8.53
CA ILE A 7 -8.60 -2.30 7.99
C ILE A 7 -9.26 -3.27 7.03
N ASP A 8 -10.55 -3.52 7.24
CA ASP A 8 -11.39 -4.22 6.29
C ASP A 8 -12.00 -3.24 5.28
N VAL A 9 -11.95 -3.60 4.00
CA VAL A 9 -12.55 -2.82 2.92
C VAL A 9 -13.53 -3.67 2.13
N TYR A 10 -14.69 -3.09 1.82
CA TYR A 10 -15.70 -3.73 0.99
C TYR A 10 -15.57 -3.21 -0.44
N LEU A 11 -15.40 -4.13 -1.37
CA LEU A 11 -15.27 -3.85 -2.79
C LEU A 11 -16.31 -4.66 -3.56
N THR A 12 -16.72 -4.14 -4.71
CA THR A 12 -17.52 -4.89 -5.67
C THR A 12 -16.72 -6.06 -6.24
N LYS A 13 -17.43 -7.08 -6.76
CA LYS A 13 -16.79 -8.22 -7.40
C LYS A 13 -15.93 -7.82 -8.60
N GLU A 14 -16.35 -6.79 -9.34
CA GLU A 14 -15.63 -6.27 -10.50
C GLU A 14 -14.31 -5.59 -10.09
N GLU A 15 -14.34 -4.78 -9.03
CA GLU A 15 -13.13 -4.18 -8.47
C GLU A 15 -12.13 -5.24 -7.98
N ILE A 16 -12.62 -6.29 -7.30
CA ILE A 16 -11.76 -7.41 -6.87
C ILE A 16 -11.13 -8.10 -8.08
N ALA A 17 -11.90 -8.37 -9.13
CA ALA A 17 -11.38 -8.99 -10.35
C ALA A 17 -10.32 -8.12 -11.04
N ASN A 18 -10.51 -6.81 -11.08
CA ASN A 18 -9.51 -5.88 -11.61
C ASN A 18 -8.23 -5.88 -10.77
N LEU A 19 -8.33 -5.94 -9.44
CA LEU A 19 -7.16 -6.07 -8.57
C LEU A 19 -6.41 -7.38 -8.81
N ASP A 20 -7.14 -8.49 -8.95
CA ASP A 20 -6.55 -9.79 -9.25
C ASP A 20 -5.79 -9.77 -10.57
N TYR A 21 -6.38 -9.18 -11.61
CA TYR A 21 -5.71 -9.01 -12.89
C TYR A 21 -4.37 -8.25 -12.76
N LEU A 22 -4.32 -7.19 -11.95
CA LEU A 22 -3.08 -6.43 -11.74
C LEU A 22 -2.01 -7.26 -11.01
N VAL A 23 -2.43 -8.11 -10.06
CA VAL A 23 -1.52 -9.03 -9.35
C VAL A 23 -1.03 -10.14 -10.29
N GLU A 24 -1.91 -10.72 -11.10
CA GLU A 24 -1.55 -11.75 -12.09
C GLU A 24 -0.57 -11.23 -13.15
N LYS A 25 -0.67 -9.94 -13.52
CA LYS A 25 0.31 -9.28 -14.41
C LYS A 25 1.63 -8.93 -13.72
N GLY A 26 1.76 -9.17 -12.42
CA GLY A 26 2.95 -8.85 -11.64
C GLY A 26 3.16 -7.34 -11.46
N ILE A 27 2.14 -6.52 -11.68
CA ILE A 27 2.22 -5.06 -11.47
C ILE A 27 2.25 -4.77 -9.96
N TYR A 28 1.52 -5.56 -9.18
CA TYR A 28 1.53 -5.52 -7.71
C TYR A 28 1.76 -6.93 -7.16
N LEU A 29 2.43 -7.03 -6.01
CA LEU A 29 2.71 -8.29 -5.34
C LEU A 29 1.45 -8.92 -4.74
N ASN A 30 0.52 -8.07 -4.28
CA ASN A 30 -0.79 -8.48 -3.75
C ASN A 30 -1.77 -7.31 -3.76
N ARG A 31 -3.06 -7.61 -3.59
CA ARG A 31 -4.14 -6.62 -3.52
C ARG A 31 -3.88 -5.53 -2.45
N GLY A 32 -3.33 -5.93 -1.30
CA GLY A 32 -3.04 -5.00 -0.19
C GLY A 32 -1.95 -3.98 -0.51
N GLU A 33 -1.02 -4.29 -1.41
CA GLU A 33 -0.03 -3.33 -1.90
C GLU A 33 -0.68 -2.23 -2.75
N TYR A 34 -1.54 -2.61 -3.69
CA TYR A 34 -2.32 -1.65 -4.48
C TYR A 34 -3.12 -0.70 -3.59
N ILE A 35 -3.85 -1.25 -2.61
CA ILE A 35 -4.66 -0.45 -1.68
C ILE A 35 -3.78 0.51 -0.86
N ARG A 36 -2.62 0.06 -0.38
CA ARG A 36 -1.66 0.91 0.34
C ARG A 36 -1.13 2.06 -0.52
N GLU A 37 -0.81 1.81 -1.78
CA GLU A 37 -0.38 2.87 -2.70
C GLU A 37 -1.50 3.88 -2.99
N GLY A 38 -2.73 3.40 -3.18
CA GLY A 38 -3.90 4.26 -3.34
C GLY A 38 -4.14 5.16 -2.12
N LEU A 39 -4.07 4.58 -0.91
CA LEU A 39 -4.19 5.33 0.35
C LEU A 39 -3.05 6.35 0.51
N ARG A 40 -1.80 5.99 0.19
CA ARG A 40 -0.67 6.93 0.18
C ARG A 40 -0.91 8.09 -0.79
N ALA A 41 -1.41 7.83 -1.99
CA ALA A 41 -1.73 8.87 -2.95
C ALA A 41 -2.86 9.79 -2.44
N LEU A 42 -3.92 9.21 -1.88
CA LEU A 42 -5.03 9.95 -1.28
C LEU A 42 -4.57 10.86 -0.15
N PHE A 43 -3.80 10.33 0.79
CA PHE A 43 -3.35 11.12 1.93
C PHE A 43 -2.37 12.23 1.52
N ARG A 44 -1.49 11.98 0.53
CA ARG A 44 -0.66 13.02 -0.09
C ARG A 44 -1.49 14.13 -0.71
N HIS A 45 -2.55 13.76 -1.44
CA HIS A 45 -3.47 14.73 -2.04
C HIS A 45 -4.12 15.65 -0.98
N HIS A 46 -4.36 15.13 0.23
CA HIS A 46 -4.90 15.90 1.36
C HIS A 46 -3.83 16.56 2.25
N GLY A 47 -2.54 16.48 1.90
CA GLY A 47 -1.46 17.08 2.69
C GLY A 47 -1.19 16.39 4.03
N LEU A 48 -1.60 15.13 4.19
CA LEU A 48 -1.43 14.35 5.42
C LEU A 48 -0.05 13.67 5.49
N GLU A 49 1.01 14.47 5.31
CA GLU A 49 2.40 14.04 5.46
C GLU A 49 2.95 14.37 6.87
N PRO A 50 3.88 13.57 7.43
CA PRO A 50 4.67 12.53 6.78
C PRO A 50 4.19 11.10 7.02
N PHE A 51 4.22 10.26 5.98
CA PHE A 51 4.18 8.80 6.16
C PHE A 51 5.54 8.36 6.67
N CYS A 52 5.58 7.71 7.83
CA CYS A 52 6.79 7.01 8.25
C CYS A 52 7.15 6.01 7.15
N ASN A 53 8.34 6.13 6.56
CA ASN A 53 8.90 5.08 5.73
C ASN A 53 9.54 4.05 6.68
N PRO A 54 8.91 2.89 6.96
CA PRO A 54 9.48 1.90 7.87
C PRO A 54 10.78 1.27 7.34
N PHE A 55 11.17 1.60 6.09
CA PHE A 55 12.43 1.19 5.47
C PHE A 55 13.48 2.31 5.42
N ALA A 56 13.13 3.56 5.72
CA ALA A 56 14.12 4.66 5.77
C ALA A 56 15.09 4.52 6.95
N ASP A 57 14.68 3.81 8.01
CA ASP A 57 15.47 3.59 9.22
C ASP A 57 16.28 2.28 9.20
N LYS A 58 16.32 1.53 8.09
CA LYS A 58 17.29 0.44 7.97
C LYS A 58 18.63 1.05 7.54
N PRO A 59 19.64 1.17 8.42
CA PRO A 59 20.97 1.50 7.97
C PRO A 59 21.36 0.47 6.92
N GLU A 60 21.89 0.94 5.80
CA GLU A 60 22.48 0.10 4.78
C GLU A 60 23.37 -0.93 5.47
N SER A 61 22.97 -2.20 5.39
CA SER A 61 23.77 -3.34 5.80
C SER A 61 25.02 -3.34 4.92
N SER A 62 26.03 -2.57 5.33
CA SER A 62 27.40 -2.74 4.86
C SER A 62 27.90 -4.05 5.45
N GLY A 63 27.89 -5.10 4.63
CA GLY A 63 28.33 -6.44 4.98
C GLY A 63 28.37 -7.32 3.74
#